data_AF-A0A519RYL3-F1
#
_entry.id   AF-A0A519RYL3-F1
#
_cell.length_a   1.000
_cell.length_b   1.000
_cell.length_c   1.000
_cell.angle_alpha   90.00
_cell.angle_beta   90.00
_cell.angle_gamma   90.00
#
_symmetry.space_group_name_H-M   'P 1'
#
loop_
_entity.id
_entity.type
_entity.pdbx_description
1 polymer ?
#
loop_
_entity_poly.entity_id
_entity_poly.type
_entity_poly.pdbx_seq_one_letter_code
_entity_poly.pdbx_strand_id
1 'polypeptide(L)'
;MPYRDSKLTRILQESLGGNSRTTLIITCSPSPYNEAETLSTLRFGHRAKSIKNTPKINREYTVPELKLLLDKAEKTLEQKEKRIKVLENYIVKNGLPLPKDNEFFGDLASQVNTVLTTRN
;
A
#
# COMPACT_ATOMS: atom_id res chain seq x y z
N MET A 1 7.62 10.32 5.48
CA MET A 1 8.37 9.70 6.58
C MET A 1 9.86 9.79 6.28
N PRO A 2 10.68 10.39 7.16
CA PRO A 2 12.10 10.64 6.88
C PRO A 2 12.99 9.45 7.30
N TYR A 3 12.91 8.32 6.58
CA TYR A 3 13.67 7.11 6.92
C TYR A 3 15.20 7.28 6.86
N ARG A 4 15.68 8.33 6.18
CA ARG A 4 17.11 8.58 5.94
C ARG A 4 17.80 9.39 7.03
N ASP A 5 17.06 9.88 8.02
CA ASP A 5 17.60 10.73 9.09
C ASP A 5 18.51 9.93 10.04
N SER A 6 18.33 8.61 10.14
CA SER A 6 19.19 7.74 10.93
C SER A 6 19.44 6.40 10.25
N LYS A 7 20.55 5.75 10.62
CA LYS A 7 20.84 4.37 10.19
C LYS A 7 19.77 3.38 10.67
N LEU A 8 19.24 3.59 11.88
CA LEU A 8 18.21 2.73 12.47
C LEU A 8 16.91 2.78 11.67
N THR A 9 16.40 3.99 11.40
CA THR A 9 15.15 4.18 10.63
C THR A 9 15.28 3.70 9.19
N ARG A 10 16.50 3.70 8.63
CA ARG A 10 16.77 3.16 7.29
C ARG A 10 16.69 1.63 7.27
N ILE A 11 17.24 0.97 8.28
CA ILE A 11 17.14 -0.50 8.41
C ILE A 11 15.68 -0.91 8.67
N LEU A 12 14.96 -0.13 9.47
CA LEU A 12 13.57 -0.39 9.84
C LEU A 12 12.53 0.15 8.85
N GLN A 13 12.95 0.64 7.67
CA GLN A 13 12.06 1.25 6.69
C GLN A 13 10.90 0.32 6.30
N GLU A 14 11.20 -0.97 6.07
CA GLU A 14 10.17 -1.97 5.74
C GLU A 14 9.22 -2.26 6.92
N SER A 15 9.71 -2.13 8.16
CA SER A 15 8.90 -2.32 9.37
C SER A 15 7.95 -1.16 9.67
N LEU A 16 8.25 0.04 9.19
CA LEU A 16 7.52 1.27 9.49
C LEU A 16 6.73 1.76 8.26
N GLY A 17 5.85 0.93 7.71
CA GLY A 17 5.00 1.26 6.56
C GLY A 17 5.30 0.47 5.28
N GLY A 18 6.15 -0.56 5.34
CA GLY A 18 6.53 -1.37 4.19
C GLY A 18 6.01 -2.81 4.22
N ASN A 19 6.80 -3.71 3.65
CA ASN A 19 6.53 -5.14 3.55
C ASN A 19 7.03 -5.88 4.80
N SER A 20 6.34 -5.70 5.93
CA SER A 20 6.66 -6.40 7.18
C SER A 20 5.43 -6.54 8.07
N ARG A 21 5.37 -7.63 8.84
CA ARG A 21 4.44 -7.78 9.96
C ARG A 21 5.16 -7.31 11.22
N THR A 22 4.87 -6.09 11.64
CA THR A 22 5.62 -5.44 12.71
C THR A 22 4.83 -5.39 14.00
N THR A 23 5.46 -5.84 15.08
CA THR A 23 4.97 -5.71 16.46
C THR A 23 5.91 -4.79 17.21
N LEU A 24 5.37 -3.78 17.88
CA LEU A 24 6.13 -2.89 18.75
C LEU A 24 5.78 -3.20 20.21
N ILE A 25 6.78 -3.54 21.01
CA ILE A 25 6.64 -3.68 22.46
C ILE A 25 7.13 -2.38 23.09
N ILE A 26 6.23 -1.71 23.82
CA ILE A 26 6.58 -0.54 24.62
C ILE A 26 6.71 -0.96 26.08
N THR A 27 7.77 -0.50 26.75
CA THR A 27 8.04 -0.80 28.16
C THR A 27 7.84 0.46 28.98
N CYS A 28 7.12 0.34 30.11
CA CYS A 28 6.76 1.46 30.97
C CYS A 28 7.06 1.13 32.43
N SER A 29 7.33 2.16 33.23
CA SER A 29 7.54 2.02 34.69
C SER A 29 6.23 2.35 35.42
N PRO A 30 5.83 1.55 36.43
CA PRO A 30 4.64 1.86 37.23
C PRO A 30 4.90 2.93 38.31
N SER A 31 6.13 3.42 38.44
CA SER A 31 6.48 4.42 39.46
C SER A 31 5.92 5.81 39.10
N PRO A 32 5.29 6.54 40.05
CA PRO A 32 4.86 7.92 39.84
C PRO A 32 6.00 8.85 39.42
N TYR A 33 7.23 8.57 39.86
CA TYR A 33 8.41 9.32 39.44
C TYR A 33 8.63 9.29 37.92
N ASN A 34 8.17 8.24 37.24
CA ASN A 34 8.31 8.07 35.80
C ASN A 34 7.01 8.36 35.02
N GLU A 35 6.03 9.02 35.63
CA GLU A 35 4.73 9.29 35.00
C GLU A 35 4.87 10.01 33.65
N ALA A 36 5.68 11.06 33.59
CA ALA A 36 5.87 11.87 32.38
C ALA A 36 6.45 11.05 31.20
N GLU A 37 7.47 10.22 31.46
CA GLU A 37 8.09 9.36 30.45
C GLU A 37 7.18 8.20 30.03
N THR A 38 6.44 7.64 30.99
CA THR A 38 5.43 6.61 30.73
C THR A 38 4.34 7.16 29.81
N LEU A 39 3.85 8.37 30.07
CA LEU A 39 2.85 9.03 29.21
C LEU A 39 3.41 9.29 27.80
N SER A 40 4.66 9.73 27.68
CA SER A 40 5.32 9.94 26.38
C SER A 40 5.45 8.63 25.59
N THR A 41 5.83 7.54 26.25
CA THR A 41 5.94 6.20 25.66
C THR A 41 4.59 5.67 25.20
N LEU A 42 3.54 5.82 26.01
CA LEU A 42 2.18 5.41 25.64
C LEU A 42 1.64 6.21 24.44
N ARG A 43 1.87 7.52 24.41
CA ARG A 43 1.51 8.38 23.26
C ARG A 43 2.26 7.98 21.99
N PHE A 44 3.54 7.62 22.11
CA PHE A 44 4.30 7.07 20.98
C PHE A 44 3.68 5.75 20.49
N GLY A 45 3.38 4.82 21.39
CA GLY A 45 2.71 3.56 21.04
C GLY A 45 1.36 3.78 20.36
N HIS A 46 0.56 4.75 20.83
CA HIS A 46 -0.71 5.10 20.21
C HIS A 46 -0.55 5.58 18.77
N ARG A 47 0.45 6.44 18.48
CA ARG A 47 0.77 6.86 17.11
C ARG A 47 1.34 5.71 16.27
N ALA A 48 2.20 4.87 16.85
CA ALA A 48 2.76 3.72 16.15
C ALA A 48 1.68 2.72 15.73
N LYS A 49 0.62 2.56 16.54
CA LYS A 49 -0.53 1.70 16.24
C LYS A 49 -1.29 2.10 14.97
N SER A 50 -1.29 3.37 14.58
CA SER A 50 -1.98 3.83 13.37
C SER A 50 -1.20 3.55 12.08
N ILE A 51 0.07 3.14 12.17
CA ILE A 51 0.87 2.80 11.01
C ILE A 51 0.30 1.52 10.37
N LYS A 52 0.04 1.59 9.06
CA LYS A 52 -0.45 0.46 8.27
C LYS A 52 0.69 -0.07 7.39
N ASN A 53 1.04 -1.33 7.58
CA ASN A 53 1.98 -2.03 6.71
C ASN A 53 1.21 -2.81 5.63
N THR A 54 1.85 -3.04 4.48
CA THR A 54 1.31 -3.86 3.39
C THR A 54 2.20 -5.10 3.19
N PRO A 55 2.11 -6.10 4.10
CA PRO A 55 2.94 -7.29 4.01
C PRO A 55 2.55 -8.14 2.78
N LYS A 56 3.56 -8.59 2.05
CA LYS A 56 3.51 -9.44 0.86
C LYS A 56 4.50 -10.59 1.05
N ILE A 57 4.15 -11.76 0.55
CA ILE A 57 5.06 -12.92 0.60
C ILE A 57 6.23 -12.66 -0.34
N ASN A 58 7.44 -12.63 0.21
CA ASN A 58 8.67 -12.52 -0.58
C ASN A 58 8.91 -13.85 -1.29
N ARG A 59 8.85 -13.83 -2.62
CA ARG A 59 9.12 -14.99 -3.47
C ARG A 59 10.40 -14.73 -4.24
N GLU A 60 11.31 -15.69 -4.18
CA GLU A 60 12.49 -15.70 -5.04
C GLU A 60 12.14 -16.49 -6.30
N TYR A 61 12.59 -15.98 -7.45
CA TYR A 61 12.34 -16.58 -8.75
C TYR A 61 13.65 -16.72 -9.50
N THR A 62 13.81 -17.84 -10.18
CA THR A 62 14.92 -18.05 -11.11
C THR A 62 14.71 -17.24 -12.39
N VAL A 63 15.79 -16.96 -13.14
CA VAL A 63 15.71 -16.22 -14.42
C VAL A 63 14.72 -16.86 -15.41
N PRO A 64 14.67 -18.20 -15.59
CA PRO A 64 13.68 -18.83 -16.46
C PRO A 64 12.23 -18.61 -16.00
N GLU A 65 11.98 -18.70 -14.68
CA GLU A 65 10.64 -18.48 -14.12
C GLU A 65 10.18 -17.03 -14.28
N LEU A 66 11.08 -16.06 -14.11
CA LEU A 66 10.80 -14.65 -14.36
C LEU A 66 10.43 -14.40 -15.82
N LYS A 67 11.16 -14.99 -16.77
CA LYS A 67 10.83 -14.88 -18.20
C LYS A 67 9.45 -15.46 -18.51
N LEU A 68 9.11 -16.61 -17.91
CA LEU A 68 7.79 -17.23 -18.08
C LEU A 68 6.66 -16.35 -17.48
N LEU A 69 6.91 -15.74 -16.32
CA LEU A 69 5.95 -14.82 -15.70
C LEU A 69 5.75 -13.56 -16.54
N LEU A 70 6.83 -13.04 -17.15
CA LEU A 70 6.77 -11.88 -18.03
C LEU A 70 5.93 -12.18 -19.28
N ASP A 71 6.18 -13.29 -19.97
CA ASP A 71 5.40 -13.71 -21.15
C ASP A 71 3.91 -13.90 -20.79
N LYS A 72 3.61 -14.47 -19.62
CA LYS A 72 2.22 -14.57 -19.13
C LYS A 72 1.59 -13.20 -18.87
N ALA A 73 2.34 -12.26 -18.30
CA ALA A 73 1.86 -10.91 -18.03
C ALA A 73 1.59 -10.15 -19.32
N GLU A 74 2.49 -10.23 -20.31
CA GLU A 74 2.34 -9.62 -21.64
C GLU A 74 1.11 -10.16 -22.38
N LYS A 75 0.90 -11.48 -22.39
CA LYS A 75 -0.31 -12.10 -22.95
C LYS A 75 -1.58 -11.61 -22.28
N THR A 76 -1.54 -11.45 -20.95
CA THR A 76 -2.69 -10.95 -20.18
C THR A 76 -2.98 -9.49 -20.53
N LEU A 77 -1.95 -8.66 -20.75
CA LEU A 77 -2.11 -7.28 -21.19
C LEU A 77 -2.72 -7.22 -22.58
N GLU A 78 -2.22 -8.00 -23.54
CA GLU A 78 -2.77 -8.04 -24.91
C GLU A 78 -4.26 -8.45 -24.91
N GLN A 79 -4.63 -9.44 -24.09
CA GLN A 79 -6.03 -9.83 -23.93
C GLN A 79 -6.89 -8.71 -23.34
N LYS A 80 -6.38 -8.01 -22.32
CA LYS A 80 -7.08 -6.88 -21.69
C LYS A 80 -7.23 -5.71 -22.67
N GLU A 81 -6.21 -5.37 -23.43
CA GLU A 81 -6.27 -4.32 -24.46
C GLU A 81 -7.28 -4.65 -25.55
N LYS A 82 -7.28 -5.90 -26.06
CA LYS A 82 -8.31 -6.35 -27.01
C LYS A 82 -9.71 -6.22 -26.42
N ARG A 83 -9.89 -6.62 -25.16
CA ARG A 83 -11.17 -6.54 -24.46
C ARG A 83 -11.62 -5.09 -24.28
N ILE A 84 -10.71 -4.20 -23.87
CA ILE A 84 -10.95 -2.76 -23.75
C ILE A 84 -11.41 -2.22 -25.11
N LYS A 85 -10.65 -2.46 -26.19
CA LYS A 85 -10.99 -1.97 -27.53
C LYS A 85 -12.37 -2.42 -28.02
N VAL A 86 -12.75 -3.68 -27.76
CA VAL A 86 -14.09 -4.19 -28.08
C VAL A 86 -15.17 -3.47 -27.28
N LEU A 87 -14.94 -3.25 -25.98
CA LEU A 87 -15.88 -2.53 -25.11
C LEU A 87 -15.99 -1.06 -25.51
N GLU A 88 -14.88 -0.39 -25.82
CA GLU A 88 -14.86 0.99 -26.30
C GLU A 88 -15.69 1.14 -27.58
N ASN A 89 -15.48 0.25 -28.55
CA ASN A 89 -16.28 0.22 -29.77
C ASN A 89 -17.78 0.02 -29.49
N TYR A 90 -18.13 -0.82 -28.52
CA TYR A 90 -19.52 -1.03 -28.11
C TYR A 90 -20.11 0.21 -27.42
N ILE A 91 -19.36 0.89 -26.55
CA ILE A 91 -19.76 2.11 -25.86
C ILE A 91 -20.04 3.23 -26.87
N VAL A 92 -19.12 3.46 -27.80
CA VAL A 92 -19.26 4.47 -28.87
C VAL A 92 -20.45 4.15 -29.77
N LYS A 93 -20.65 2.88 -30.14
CA LYS A 93 -21.80 2.43 -30.95
C LYS A 93 -23.14 2.70 -30.27
N ASN A 94 -23.19 2.68 -28.94
CA ASN A 94 -24.38 2.99 -28.15
C ASN A 94 -24.46 4.49 -27.77
N GLY A 95 -23.63 5.35 -28.34
CA GLY A 95 -23.69 6.81 -28.17
C GLY A 95 -23.18 7.32 -26.83
N LEU A 96 -22.48 6.50 -26.05
CA LEU A 96 -21.90 6.89 -24.76
C LEU A 96 -20.47 7.41 -24.97
N PRO A 97 -20.05 8.46 -24.24
CA PRO A 97 -18.69 8.99 -24.33
C PRO A 97 -17.69 8.04 -23.67
N LEU A 98 -16.49 7.94 -24.24
CA LEU A 98 -15.39 7.19 -23.65
C LEU A 98 -14.83 7.94 -22.43
N PRO A 99 -14.62 7.26 -21.29
CA PRO A 99 -13.93 7.84 -20.15
C PRO A 99 -12.50 8.23 -20.55
N LYS A 100 -12.11 9.48 -20.29
CA LYS A 100 -10.72 9.92 -20.46
C LYS A 100 -9.87 9.39 -19.32
N ASP A 101 -8.64 8.97 -19.62
CA ASP A 101 -7.71 8.40 -18.64
C ASP A 101 -7.62 9.22 -17.34
N ASN A 102 -7.59 10.56 -17.43
CA ASN A 102 -7.47 11.44 -16.26
C ASN A 102 -8.74 11.60 -15.41
N GLU A 103 -9.93 11.39 -15.95
CA GLU A 103 -11.20 11.64 -15.23
C GLU A 103 -11.60 10.43 -14.36
N PHE A 104 -11.18 9.23 -14.73
CA PHE A 104 -11.59 7.99 -14.06
C PHE A 104 -10.73 7.64 -12.83
N PHE A 105 -9.42 7.90 -12.87
CA PHE A 105 -8.52 7.59 -11.74
C PHE A 105 -8.63 8.58 -10.58
N GLY A 106 -9.05 9.82 -10.82
CA GLY A 106 -9.28 10.81 -9.78
C GLY A 106 -10.40 10.41 -8.81
N ASP A 107 -11.51 9.89 -9.35
CA ASP A 107 -12.66 9.43 -8.58
C ASP A 107 -12.43 8.08 -7.90
N LEU A 108 -11.66 7.17 -8.52
CA LEU A 108 -11.30 5.91 -7.88
C LEU A 108 -10.35 6.12 -6.70
N ALA A 109 -9.38 7.05 -6.82
CA ALA A 109 -8.49 7.41 -5.72
C ALA A 109 -9.23 8.12 -4.56
N SER A 110 -10.23 8.94 -4.87
CA SER A 110 -11.08 9.58 -3.85
C SER A 110 -11.98 8.55 -3.14
N GLN A 111 -12.57 7.61 -3.87
CA GLN A 111 -13.43 6.55 -3.31
C GLN A 111 -12.65 5.54 -2.48
N VAL A 112 -11.46 5.10 -2.91
CA VAL A 112 -10.61 4.18 -2.14
C VAL A 112 -10.14 4.82 -0.84
N ASN A 113 -9.77 6.11 -0.85
CA ASN A 113 -9.41 6.83 0.38
C ASN A 113 -10.60 6.98 1.33
N THR A 114 -11.81 7.22 0.82
CA THR A 114 -13.03 7.38 1.61
C THR A 114 -13.45 6.09 2.33
N VAL A 115 -13.33 4.94 1.66
CA VAL A 115 -13.64 3.61 2.25
C VAL A 115 -12.60 3.18 3.31
N LEU A 116 -11.35 3.63 3.19
CA LEU A 116 -10.30 3.36 4.17
C LEU A 116 -10.37 4.29 5.40
N THR A 117 -10.95 5.49 5.27
CA THR A 117 -11.15 6.41 6.41
C THR A 117 -12.40 6.10 7.24
N THR A 118 -13.43 5.47 6.66
CA THR A 118 -14.65 5.08 7.39
C THR A 118 -14.53 3.79 8.21
N ARG A 119 -13.34 3.15 8.21
CA ARG A 119 -13.04 1.91 8.95
C ARG A 119 -12.07 2.08 10.13
N ASN A 120 -11.83 3.30 10.61
CA ASN A 120 -11.15 3.54 11.88
C ASN A 120 -12.09 4.22 12.88
#